data_AF-A0A967GW18-F1
#
_entry.id   AF-A0A967GW18-F1
#
_cell.length_a   1.000
_cell.length_b   1.000
_cell.length_c   1.000
_cell.angle_alpha   90.00
_cell.angle_beta   90.00
_cell.angle_gamma   90.00
#
_symmetry.space_group_name_H-M   'P 1'
#
loop_
_entity.id
_entity.type
_entity.pdbx_description
1 polymer ?
#
loop_
_entity_poly.entity_id
_entity_poly.type
_entity_poly.pdbx_seq_one_letter_code
_entity_poly.pdbx_strand_id
1 'polypeptide(L)' 'DETYHESAPAISRDGRWLAYQSNETGDWEIFVRPFPDVDSGRWQVSTNGGYSPVWANSGRELFYIDASNNL' A
#
# COMPACT_ATOMS: atom_id res chain seq x y z
N ASP A 1 1.03 4.09 -23.93
CA ASP A 1 0.45 4.26 -22.59
C ASP A 1 0.92 3.15 -21.70
N GLU A 2 1.63 3.50 -20.63
CA GLU A 2 2.04 2.54 -19.61
C GLU A 2 0.88 2.38 -18.62
N THR A 3 0.24 1.22 -18.63
CA THR A 3 -0.85 0.89 -17.71
C THR A 3 -0.26 0.21 -16.49
N TYR A 4 -0.42 0.79 -15.31
CA TYR A 4 -0.12 0.11 -14.05
C TYR A 4 -1.34 -0.63 -13.51
N HIS A 5 -1.09 -1.63 -12.68
CA HIS A 5 -2.06 -2.45 -11.99
C HIS A 5 -2.02 -2.12 -10.50
N GLU A 6 -3.21 -2.05 -9.88
CA GLU A 6 -3.37 -1.86 -8.45
C GLU A 6 -4.21 -3.01 -7.88
N SER A 7 -3.84 -3.51 -6.70
CA SER A 7 -4.58 -4.60 -6.06
C SER A 7 -4.36 -4.65 -4.54
N ALA A 8 -4.93 -5.66 -3.89
CA ALA A 8 -4.86 -5.90 -2.44
C ALA A 8 -5.13 -4.65 -1.57
N PRO A 9 -6.30 -4.00 -1.73
CA PRO A 9 -6.63 -2.84 -0.91
C PRO A 9 -6.86 -3.23 0.55
N ALA A 10 -6.34 -2.44 1.47
CA ALA A 10 -6.56 -2.57 2.92
C ALA A 10 -6.84 -1.21 3.55
N ILE A 11 -8.00 -1.08 4.19
CA ILE A 11 -8.40 0.14 4.92
C ILE A 11 -7.95 0.01 6.39
N SER A 12 -7.38 1.07 6.95
CA SER A 12 -6.99 1.12 8.36
C SER A 12 -8.22 0.98 9.28
N ARG A 13 -8.02 0.47 10.50
CA ARG A 13 -9.13 0.23 11.45
C ARG A 13 -9.93 1.49 11.78
N ASP A 14 -9.28 2.66 11.76
CA ASP A 14 -9.91 3.95 12.00
C ASP A 14 -10.55 4.58 10.74
N GLY A 15 -10.45 3.90 9.58
CA GLY A 15 -11.03 4.32 8.32
C GLY A 15 -10.34 5.51 7.66
N ARG A 16 -9.16 5.94 8.13
CA ARG A 16 -8.47 7.15 7.65
C ARG A 16 -7.44 6.90 6.55
N TRP A 17 -7.02 5.65 6.36
CA TRP A 17 -5.95 5.30 5.42
C TRP A 17 -6.34 4.11 4.56
N LEU A 18 -5.96 4.18 3.29
CA LEU A 18 -5.98 3.08 2.33
C LEU A 18 -4.54 2.70 2.01
N ALA A 19 -4.17 1.45 2.25
CA ALA A 19 -2.97 0.84 1.71
C ALA A 19 -3.34 -0.02 0.49
N TYR A 20 -2.46 -0.06 -0.51
CA TYR A 20 -2.63 -0.89 -1.70
C TYR A 20 -1.26 -1.18 -2.32
N GLN A 21 -1.17 -2.24 -3.12
CA GLN A 21 0.03 -2.48 -3.94
C GLN A 21 -0.20 -1.95 -5.36
N SER A 22 0.84 -1.36 -5.96
CA SER A 22 0.83 -0.88 -7.35
C SER A 22 2.16 -1.18 -8.03
N ASN A 23 2.15 -1.46 -9.34
CA ASN A 23 3.38 -1.57 -10.13
C ASN A 23 3.73 -0.29 -10.91
N GLU A 24 3.22 0.87 -10.48
CA GLU A 24 3.46 2.17 -11.14
C GLU A 24 4.94 2.61 -11.19
N THR A 25 5.81 1.96 -10.40
CA THR A 25 7.26 2.22 -10.36
C THR A 25 8.09 1.17 -11.12
N GLY A 26 7.45 0.24 -11.84
CA GLY A 26 8.09 -0.86 -12.57
C GLY A 26 8.07 -2.19 -11.82
N ASP A 27 8.13 -2.16 -10.49
CA ASP A 27 7.93 -3.29 -9.58
C ASP A 27 6.70 -3.08 -8.70
N TRP A 28 6.14 -4.15 -8.13
CA TRP A 28 5.06 -4.05 -7.15
C TRP A 28 5.56 -3.41 -5.86
N GLU A 29 4.98 -2.28 -5.48
CA GLU A 29 5.30 -1.56 -4.25
C GLU A 29 4.03 -1.24 -3.46
N ILE A 30 4.16 -1.06 -2.14
CA ILE A 30 3.09 -0.62 -1.26
C ILE A 30 2.98 0.89 -1.30
N PHE A 31 1.76 1.38 -1.50
CA PHE A 31 1.40 2.78 -1.40
C PHE A 31 0.32 2.97 -0.34
N VAL A 32 0.31 4.16 0.26
CA VAL A 32 -0.72 4.61 1.20
C VAL A 32 -1.31 5.93 0.72
N ARG A 33 -2.63 6.07 0.87
CA ARG A 33 -3.39 7.31 0.63
C ARG A 33 -4.33 7.59 1.80
N PRO A 34 -4.76 8.84 2.00
CA PRO A 34 -5.85 9.13 2.91
C PRO A 34 -7.15 8.52 2.38
N PHE A 35 -8.06 8.17 3.27
CA PHE A 35 -9.37 7.64 2.92
C PHE A 35 -10.45 8.34 3.76
N PRO A 36 -11.60 8.74 3.18
CA PRO A 36 -12.00 8.56 1.78
C PRO A 36 -11.38 9.56 0.79
N ASP A 37 -10.65 10.58 1.26
CA ASP A 37 -10.06 11.62 0.41
C ASP A 37 -8.75 11.16 -0.26
N VAL A 38 -8.86 10.22 -1.20
CA VAL A 38 -7.72 9.53 -1.84
C VAL A 38 -6.87 10.41 -2.75
N ASP A 39 -7.32 11.62 -3.07
CA ASP A 39 -6.60 12.58 -3.92
C ASP A 39 -5.78 13.58 -3.08
N SER A 40 -5.99 13.64 -1.76
CA SER A 40 -5.30 14.58 -0.87
C SER A 40 -3.84 14.22 -0.55
N GLY A 41 -3.40 13.01 -0.90
CA GLY A 41 -2.01 12.61 -0.75
C GLY A 41 -1.74 11.18 -1.17
N ARG A 42 -0.47 10.86 -1.43
CA ARG A 42 0.00 9.52 -1.76
C ARG A 42 1.44 9.35 -1.29
N TRP A 43 1.74 8.26 -0.61
CA TRP A 43 3.08 7.92 -0.14
C TRP A 43 3.45 6.52 -0.58
N GLN A 44 4.63 6.37 -1.18
CA GLN A 44 5.25 5.08 -1.39
C GLN A 44 5.88 4.62 -0.07
N VAL A 45 5.54 3.40 0.37
CA VAL A 45 5.99 2.82 1.64
C VAL A 45 7.20 1.90 1.43
N SER A 46 7.21 1.13 0.34
CA SER A 46 8.29 0.19 0.01
C SER A 46 9.07 0.63 -1.23
N THR A 47 10.34 0.24 -1.32
CA THR A 47 11.22 0.55 -2.46
C THR A 47 12.00 -0.67 -2.96
N ASN A 48 11.71 -1.86 -2.44
CA ASN A 48 12.39 -3.12 -2.75
C ASN A 48 11.35 -4.24 -2.92
N GLY A 49 10.21 -3.92 -3.52
CA GLY A 49 9.06 -4.79 -3.61
C GLY A 49 8.14 -4.73 -2.40
N GLY A 50 6.86 -4.99 -2.63
CA GLY A 50 5.84 -4.99 -1.59
C GLY A 50 4.53 -5.65 -2.03
N TYR A 51 4.03 -6.56 -1.21
CA TYR A 51 2.82 -7.34 -1.45
C TYR A 51 1.94 -7.45 -0.21
N SER A 52 0.63 -7.65 -0.45
CA SER A 52 -0.36 -8.01 0.57
C SER A 52 -0.32 -7.10 1.82
N PRO A 53 -0.51 -5.78 1.67
CA PRO A 53 -0.46 -4.87 2.80
C PRO A 53 -1.58 -5.19 3.81
N VAL A 54 -1.23 -5.22 5.09
CA VAL A 54 -2.18 -5.43 6.19
C VAL A 54 -1.94 -4.43 7.32
N TRP A 55 -3.00 -3.75 7.72
CA TRP A 55 -2.94 -2.86 8.88
C TRP A 55 -2.96 -3.67 10.17
N ALA A 56 -2.08 -3.30 11.10
CA ALA A 56 -2.16 -3.77 12.47
C ALA A 56 -3.49 -3.41 13.09
N ASN A 57 -3.91 -4.17 14.10
CA ASN A 57 -5.14 -3.90 14.83
C ASN A 57 -5.14 -2.53 15.54
N SER A 58 -3.95 -1.96 15.79
CA SER A 58 -3.75 -0.60 16.30
C SER A 58 -4.15 0.47 15.28
N GLY A 59 -4.22 0.14 13.99
CA GLY A 59 -4.45 1.06 12.88
C GLY A 59 -3.28 2.00 12.59
N ARG A 60 -2.13 1.81 13.25
CA ARG A 60 -0.97 2.72 13.19
C ARG A 60 0.24 2.12 12.47
N GLU A 61 0.28 0.81 12.34
CA GLU A 61 1.38 0.07 11.74
C GLU A 61 0.84 -0.67 10.52
N LEU A 62 1.66 -0.73 9.48
CA LEU A 62 1.37 -1.44 8.24
C LEU A 62 2.44 -2.51 8.05
N PHE A 63 2.02 -3.75 7.88
CA PHE A 63 2.89 -4.87 7.53
C PHE A 63 2.68 -5.23 6.06
N TYR A 64 3.72 -5.70 5.40
CA TYR A 64 3.68 -6.16 4.03
C TYR A 64 4.80 -7.16 3.79
N ILE A 65 4.74 -7.90 2.70
CA ILE A 65 5.79 -8.84 2.32
C ILE A 65 6.66 -8.21 1.24
N ASP A 66 7.97 -8.16 1.42
CA ASP A 66 8.91 -7.66 0.40
C ASP A 66 9.10 -8.66 -0.76
N ALA A 67 9.83 -8.28 -1.82
CA ALA A 67 10.09 -9.18 -2.94
C ALA A 67 10.90 -10.44 -2.58
N SER A 68 11.59 -10.44 -1.43
CA SER A 68 12.36 -11.57 -0.90
C SER A 68 11.55 -12.44 0.07
N ASN A 69 10.25 -12.17 0.20
CA ASN A 69 9.31 -12.89 1.06
C ASN A 69 9.55 -12.70 2.58
N ASN A 70 10.11 -11.55 2.96
CA ASN A 70 10.23 -11.10 4.36
C ASN A 70 9.03 -10.23 4.76
N LEU A 71 8.67 -10.22 6.05
CA LEU A 71 7.64 -9.36 6.66
C LEU A 71 8.23 -8.08 7.24
#